data_AF-A0A9E5C5S4-F1
#
_entry.id   AF-A0A9E5C5S4-F1
#
_cell.length_a   1.000
_cell.length_b   1.000
_cell.length_c   1.000
_cell.angle_alpha   90.00
_cell.angle_beta   90.00
_cell.angle_gamma   90.00
#
_symmetry.space_group_name_H-M   'P 1'
#
loop_
_entity.id
_entity.type
_entity.pdbx_description
1 polymer ?
#
loop_
_entity_poly.entity_id
_entity_poly.type
_entity_poly.pdbx_seq_one_letter_code
_entity_poly.pdbx_strand_id
1 'polypeptide(L)'
;IPSTVSFSGLWVYKDDHTDMRALGALCKVCPELVSLEAMLKSIKEQTDSDAKVSSVQRAHDRTTSRPVEPGEGNSETPFSFDLPGWKTMEEGLVIRGLPAGTGFRGGEEGYTPGRSEVFKKWSTRSMRPVINFDTCIKCTLCWLQCPDTCFDVTSDGLYDANMESCCGCGVCEAVCPVPDCVTMVSETEFTGNDSQWDAWTADKDGYNKWMTVLVEKQKDETRTHGFHHVGAYADDISAMEDA
;
A
#
# COMPACT_ATOMS: atom_id res chain seq x y z
N ILE A 1 -17.78 -13.48 15.08
CA ILE A 1 -16.41 -13.83 14.65
C ILE A 1 -15.57 -12.59 14.93
N PRO A 2 -14.53 -12.65 15.76
CA PRO A 2 -13.62 -11.53 15.91
C PRO A 2 -12.98 -11.28 14.55
N SER A 3 -13.40 -10.22 13.86
CA SER A 3 -12.86 -9.85 12.55
C SER A 3 -11.46 -9.27 12.77
N THR A 4 -10.43 -10.04 12.47
CA THR A 4 -9.02 -9.66 12.54
C THR A 4 -8.57 -8.79 11.36
N VAL A 5 -9.43 -8.55 10.36
CA VAL A 5 -9.03 -7.98 9.07
C VAL A 5 -9.80 -6.71 8.77
N SER A 6 -9.07 -5.62 8.53
CA SER A 6 -9.59 -4.30 8.17
C SER A 6 -9.78 -4.19 6.66
N PHE A 7 -10.89 -3.59 6.25
CA PHE A 7 -11.10 -3.08 4.89
C PHE A 7 -9.97 -2.12 4.51
N SER A 8 -9.22 -2.43 3.46
CA SER A 8 -8.28 -1.53 2.77
C SER A 8 -7.31 -0.74 3.65
N GLY A 9 -6.75 -1.36 4.70
CA GLY A 9 -5.81 -0.65 5.57
C GLY A 9 -6.39 0.54 6.35
N LEU A 10 -7.70 0.81 6.25
CA LEU A 10 -8.31 2.03 6.77
C LEU A 10 -8.40 2.07 8.31
N TRP A 11 -8.21 0.91 8.96
CA TRP A 11 -8.16 0.76 10.42
C TRP A 11 -6.83 0.13 10.88
N VAL A 12 -5.74 0.41 10.17
CA VAL A 12 -4.43 -0.21 10.43
C VAL A 12 -3.62 0.63 11.41
N TYR A 13 -3.80 0.26 12.68
CA TYR A 13 -2.82 0.16 13.79
C TYR A 13 -3.38 0.65 15.14
N LYS A 14 -3.09 -0.13 16.19
CA LYS A 14 -2.84 0.45 17.52
C LYS A 14 -1.62 1.34 17.35
N ASP A 15 -1.83 2.64 17.50
CA ASP A 15 -0.82 3.71 17.66
C ASP A 15 0.65 3.22 17.65
N ASP A 16 1.29 3.24 16.49
CA ASP A 16 2.68 2.83 16.27
C ASP A 16 3.69 3.95 16.60
N HIS A 17 3.18 5.04 17.17
CA HIS A 17 3.92 6.25 17.52
C HIS A 17 4.57 6.94 16.30
N THR A 18 4.09 6.73 15.07
CA THR A 18 4.62 7.42 13.87
C THR A 18 4.42 8.93 13.97
N ASP A 19 3.27 9.37 14.48
CA ASP A 19 2.99 10.77 14.80
C ASP A 19 4.00 11.35 15.81
N MET A 20 4.25 10.63 16.91
CA MET A 20 5.23 11.00 17.95
C MET A 20 6.65 11.11 17.37
N ARG A 21 7.03 10.18 16.48
CA ARG A 21 8.35 10.19 15.83
C ARG A 21 8.48 11.36 14.87
N ALA A 22 7.44 11.69 14.12
CA ALA A 22 7.42 12.85 13.24
C ALA A 22 7.56 14.15 14.04
N LEU A 23 6.88 14.28 15.19
CA LEU A 23 7.01 15.44 16.08
C LEU A 23 8.42 15.59 16.66
N GLY A 24 9.05 14.48 17.06
CA GLY A 24 10.44 14.49 17.53
C GLY A 24 11.43 14.92 16.44
N ALA A 25 11.25 14.41 15.22
CA ALA A 25 12.05 14.81 14.06
C ALA A 25 11.84 16.29 13.71
N LEU A 26 10.60 16.79 13.78
CA LEU A 26 10.28 18.21 13.54
C LEU A 26 11.01 19.12 14.53
N CYS A 27 11.03 18.78 15.82
CA CYS A 27 11.74 19.55 16.84
C CYS A 27 13.25 19.64 16.54
N LYS A 28 13.81 18.62 15.87
CA LYS A 28 15.24 18.59 15.49
C LYS A 28 15.52 19.42 14.25
N VAL A 29 14.64 19.35 13.26
CA VAL A 29 14.79 20.00 11.94
C VAL A 29 14.43 21.48 12.00
N CYS A 30 13.40 21.84 12.78
CA CYS A 30 12.89 23.21 12.92
C CYS A 30 12.74 23.59 14.42
N PRO A 31 13.84 23.69 15.18
CA PRO A 31 13.80 24.02 16.61
C PRO A 31 13.22 25.42 16.90
N GLU A 32 13.21 26.32 15.91
CA GLU A 32 12.60 27.65 15.98
C GLU A 32 11.07 27.62 15.99
N LEU A 33 10.44 26.55 15.47
CA LEU A 33 8.99 26.40 15.47
C LEU A 33 8.48 25.91 16.82
N VAL A 34 9.15 24.90 17.38
CA VAL A 34 8.78 24.28 18.65
C VAL A 34 10.00 23.63 19.30
N SER A 35 10.21 23.94 20.59
CA SER A 35 11.29 23.30 21.36
C SER A 35 10.90 21.89 21.78
N LEU A 36 11.90 21.00 21.89
CA LEU A 36 11.70 19.64 22.35
C LEU A 36 11.05 19.60 23.74
N GLU A 37 11.49 20.44 24.67
CA GLU A 37 10.92 20.50 26.02
C GLU A 37 9.41 20.81 26.00
N ALA A 38 9.00 21.81 25.21
CA ALA A 38 7.60 22.17 25.07
C ALA A 38 6.78 21.03 24.45
N MET A 39 7.34 20.35 23.44
CA MET A 39 6.70 19.20 22.78
C MET A 39 6.50 18.03 23.75
N LEU A 40 7.55 17.64 24.48
CA LEU A 40 7.49 16.53 25.45
C LEU A 40 6.47 16.82 26.55
N LYS A 41 6.45 18.05 27.07
CA LYS A 41 5.46 18.48 28.06
C LYS A 41 4.05 18.40 27.51
N SER A 42 3.81 18.92 26.31
CA SER A 42 2.47 18.90 25.69
C SER A 42 1.97 17.47 25.45
N ILE A 43 2.85 16.57 24.99
CA ILE A 43 2.50 15.16 24.76
C ILE A 43 2.19 14.45 26.08
N LYS A 44 2.98 14.69 27.14
CA LYS A 44 2.70 14.14 28.46
C LYS A 44 1.36 14.64 29.01
N GLU A 45 1.06 15.92 28.87
CA GLU A 45 -0.21 16.51 29.33
C GLU A 45 -1.43 15.97 28.56
N GLN A 46 -1.31 15.77 27.24
CA GLN A 46 -2.43 15.33 26.41
C GLN A 46 -2.68 13.81 26.47
N THR A 47 -1.63 13.01 26.62
CA THR A 47 -1.71 11.55 26.47
C THR A 47 -1.45 10.77 27.74
N ASP A 48 -0.84 11.40 28.75
CA ASP A 48 -0.33 10.77 29.97
C ASP A 48 0.59 9.55 29.75
N SER A 49 1.17 9.39 28.55
CA SER A 49 1.96 8.21 28.18
C SER A 49 3.46 8.48 28.15
N ASP A 50 4.21 7.85 29.06
CA ASP A 50 5.67 7.94 29.09
C ASP A 50 6.32 7.26 27.87
N ALA A 51 5.66 6.26 27.30
CA ALA A 51 6.10 5.58 26.09
C ALA A 51 6.08 6.52 24.87
N LYS A 52 5.08 7.41 24.77
CA LYS A 52 4.99 8.41 23.71
C LYS A 52 6.04 9.50 23.86
N VAL A 53 6.24 9.99 25.07
CA VAL A 53 7.31 10.95 25.41
C VAL A 53 8.67 10.39 25.04
N SER A 54 8.94 9.12 25.41
CA SER A 54 10.19 8.43 25.05
C SER A 54 10.35 8.26 23.54
N SER A 55 9.25 8.02 22.82
CA SER A 55 9.27 7.92 21.35
C SER A 55 9.71 9.22 20.68
N VAL A 56 9.18 10.36 21.15
CA VAL A 56 9.56 11.70 20.66
C VAL A 56 11.03 11.99 20.91
N GLN A 57 11.50 11.75 22.15
CA GLN A 57 12.90 11.98 22.50
C GLN A 57 13.84 11.14 21.63
N ARG A 58 13.59 9.84 21.51
CA ARG A 58 14.39 8.94 20.65
C ARG A 58 14.37 9.37 19.18
N ALA A 59 13.22 9.80 18.68
CA ALA A 59 13.11 10.27 17.30
C ALA A 59 13.88 11.57 17.06
N HIS A 60 13.84 12.51 18.01
CA HIS A 60 14.65 13.72 17.97
C HIS A 60 16.15 13.40 17.92
N ASP A 61 16.61 12.46 18.76
CA ASP A 61 18.04 12.15 18.90
C ASP A 61 18.60 11.36 17.71
N ARG A 62 17.80 10.47 17.11
CA ARG A 62 18.20 9.70 15.92
C ARG A 62 18.06 10.45 14.60
N THR A 63 17.29 11.54 14.57
CA THR A 63 17.04 12.29 13.33
C THR A 63 18.31 12.97 12.86
N THR A 64 18.74 12.62 11.65
CA THR A 64 19.89 13.22 10.98
C THR A 64 19.41 14.09 9.83
N SER A 65 20.01 15.26 9.67
CA SER A 65 19.85 16.10 8.49
C SER A 65 21.11 16.04 7.63
N ARG A 66 20.94 16.13 6.32
CA ARG A 66 22.03 16.32 5.36
C ARG A 66 21.68 17.50 4.45
N PRO A 67 22.67 18.32 4.04
CA PRO A 67 22.45 19.25 2.94
C PRO A 67 22.13 18.46 1.66
N VAL A 68 21.24 19.01 0.83
CA VAL A 68 20.94 18.50 -0.51
C VAL A 68 21.72 19.36 -1.50
N GLU A 69 22.63 18.74 -2.24
CA GLU A 69 23.51 19.47 -3.15
C GLU A 69 22.80 19.83 -4.47
N PRO A 70 23.26 20.89 -5.19
CA PRO A 70 22.72 21.22 -6.51
C PRO A 70 22.81 20.02 -7.46
N GLY A 71 21.66 19.58 -7.98
CA GLY A 71 21.56 18.41 -8.87
C GLY A 71 21.10 17.12 -8.20
N GLU A 72 20.94 17.09 -6.87
CA GLU A 72 20.38 15.95 -6.13
C GLU A 72 18.84 16.00 -5.97
N GLY A 73 18.20 17.02 -6.54
CA GLY A 73 16.74 17.14 -6.52
C GLY A 73 16.07 16.10 -7.42
N ASN A 74 14.82 15.74 -7.10
CA ASN A 74 14.01 14.91 -7.99
C ASN A 74 13.84 15.63 -9.35
N SER A 75 14.28 14.99 -10.43
CA SER A 75 14.15 15.50 -11.80
C SER A 75 12.75 15.35 -12.39
N GLU A 76 11.87 14.63 -11.70
CA GLU A 76 10.48 14.45 -12.12
C GLU A 76 9.76 15.79 -12.14
N THR A 77 9.05 16.03 -13.23
CA THR A 77 8.12 17.16 -13.32
C THR A 77 6.87 16.78 -12.51
N PRO A 78 6.49 17.55 -11.47
CA PRO A 78 5.27 17.28 -10.72
C PRO A 78 4.07 17.20 -11.66
N PHE A 79 3.17 16.25 -11.40
CA PHE A 79 1.94 16.14 -12.17
C PHE A 79 1.15 17.46 -12.10
N SER A 80 0.94 18.08 -13.25
CA SER A 80 0.10 19.27 -13.40
C SER A 80 -1.17 18.87 -14.13
N PHE A 81 -2.31 19.32 -13.63
CA PHE A 81 -3.59 19.20 -14.32
C PHE A 81 -4.20 20.58 -14.51
N ASP A 82 -4.94 20.73 -15.61
CA ASP A 82 -5.70 21.95 -15.86
C ASP A 82 -6.89 22.00 -14.91
N LEU A 83 -6.89 22.97 -13.99
CA LEU A 83 -8.04 23.22 -13.15
C LEU A 83 -9.20 23.68 -14.04
N PRO A 84 -10.34 22.96 -14.05
CA PRO A 84 -11.47 23.37 -14.87
C PRO A 84 -11.93 24.77 -14.44
N GLY A 85 -12.11 25.66 -15.40
CA GLY A 85 -12.73 26.95 -15.15
C GLY A 85 -14.23 26.80 -14.87
N TRP A 86 -14.85 27.84 -14.31
CA TRP A 86 -16.30 27.83 -14.01
C TRP A 86 -17.19 27.57 -15.24
N LYS A 87 -16.69 27.82 -16.46
CA LYS A 87 -17.39 27.55 -17.73
C LYS A 87 -17.29 26.10 -18.21
N THR A 88 -16.30 25.35 -17.72
CA THR A 88 -16.04 23.95 -18.10
C THR A 88 -16.50 22.97 -17.02
N MET A 89 -16.79 23.46 -15.82
CA MET A 89 -17.45 22.68 -14.78
C MET A 89 -18.88 22.36 -15.22
N GLU A 90 -19.30 21.11 -15.06
CA GLU A 90 -20.68 20.70 -15.28
C GLU A 90 -21.61 21.35 -14.25
N GLU A 91 -22.88 21.54 -14.61
CA GLU A 91 -23.88 22.06 -13.68
C GLU A 91 -24.26 20.96 -12.67
N GLY A 92 -23.98 21.21 -11.38
CA GLY A 92 -24.27 20.28 -10.29
C GLY A 92 -23.19 19.22 -10.04
N LEU A 93 -23.45 18.32 -9.08
CA LEU A 93 -22.58 17.19 -8.77
C LEU A 93 -23.00 15.97 -9.60
N VAL A 94 -22.47 15.85 -10.82
CA VAL A 94 -22.72 14.69 -11.69
C VAL A 94 -21.70 13.60 -11.40
N ILE A 95 -22.13 12.52 -10.76
CA ILE A 95 -21.34 11.29 -10.65
C ILE A 95 -21.80 10.35 -11.76
N ARG A 96 -20.93 10.13 -12.75
CA ARG A 96 -21.21 9.20 -13.85
C ARG A 96 -21.30 7.78 -13.30
N GLY A 97 -22.34 7.06 -13.70
CA GLY A 97 -22.49 5.64 -13.37
C GLY A 97 -21.32 4.83 -13.93
N LEU A 98 -20.97 3.74 -13.25
CA LEU A 98 -19.96 2.82 -13.76
C LEU A 98 -20.49 2.13 -15.03
N PRO A 99 -19.64 1.97 -16.07
CA PRO A 99 -20.03 1.21 -17.25
C PRO A 99 -20.27 -0.25 -16.87
N ALA A 100 -21.02 -0.98 -17.71
CA ALA A 100 -21.08 -2.43 -17.60
C ALA A 100 -19.68 -3.02 -17.86
N GLY A 101 -19.38 -4.16 -17.22
CA GLY A 101 -18.18 -4.91 -17.55
C GLY A 101 -18.20 -5.39 -19.01
N THR A 102 -17.01 -5.60 -19.57
CA THR A 102 -16.82 -6.04 -20.96
C THR A 102 -16.00 -7.34 -20.97
N GLY A 103 -15.85 -7.98 -22.13
CA GLY A 103 -14.94 -9.12 -22.25
C GLY A 103 -13.49 -8.69 -22.09
N PHE A 104 -12.60 -9.65 -21.77
CA PHE A 104 -11.21 -9.33 -21.49
C PHE A 104 -10.55 -8.69 -22.71
N ARG A 105 -10.08 -7.44 -22.56
CA ARG A 105 -9.49 -6.63 -23.65
C ARG A 105 -10.40 -6.49 -24.87
N GLY A 106 -11.72 -6.48 -24.65
CA GLY A 106 -12.71 -6.40 -25.72
C GLY A 106 -12.89 -7.69 -26.52
N GLY A 107 -12.32 -8.81 -26.06
CA GLY A 107 -12.59 -10.14 -26.62
C GLY A 107 -13.98 -10.68 -26.24
N GLU A 108 -14.36 -11.82 -26.83
CA GLU A 108 -15.60 -12.53 -26.50
C GLU A 108 -15.47 -13.41 -25.23
N GLU A 109 -14.24 -13.74 -24.84
CA GLU A 109 -13.90 -14.55 -23.67
C GLU A 109 -13.33 -13.70 -22.52
N GLY A 110 -13.42 -14.21 -21.29
CA GLY A 110 -13.00 -13.49 -20.09
C GLY A 110 -13.97 -12.36 -19.69
N TYR A 111 -13.56 -11.56 -18.70
CA TYR A 111 -14.39 -10.48 -18.14
C TYR A 111 -13.55 -9.39 -17.47
N THR A 112 -13.70 -8.15 -17.91
CA THR A 112 -13.16 -6.93 -17.29
C THR A 112 -14.30 -6.18 -16.60
N PRO A 113 -14.29 -6.06 -15.25
CA PRO A 113 -15.23 -5.22 -14.52
C PRO A 113 -15.24 -3.77 -14.99
N GLY A 114 -16.42 -3.14 -14.99
CA GLY A 114 -16.53 -1.70 -15.22
C GLY A 114 -15.92 -0.90 -14.07
N ARG A 115 -15.02 0.03 -14.39
CA ARG A 115 -14.29 0.85 -13.40
C ARG A 115 -14.41 2.32 -13.74
N SER A 116 -14.19 3.17 -12.74
CA SER A 116 -14.13 4.62 -12.95
C SER A 116 -12.82 4.99 -13.64
N GLU A 117 -12.91 5.77 -14.70
CA GLU A 117 -11.73 6.31 -15.40
C GLU A 117 -10.97 7.32 -14.53
N VAL A 118 -11.68 7.99 -13.62
CA VAL A 118 -11.12 9.07 -12.79
C VAL A 118 -10.71 8.60 -11.39
N PHE A 119 -11.35 7.56 -10.85
CA PHE A 119 -11.10 7.10 -9.50
C PHE A 119 -10.08 5.96 -9.46
N LYS A 120 -8.81 6.31 -9.68
CA LYS A 120 -7.67 5.40 -9.52
C LYS A 120 -7.28 5.29 -8.03
N LYS A 121 -6.93 4.08 -7.58
CA LYS A 121 -6.66 3.79 -6.15
C LYS A 121 -5.21 3.41 -5.87
N TRP A 122 -4.38 3.36 -6.89
CA TRP A 122 -3.03 2.83 -6.77
C TRP A 122 -2.13 3.64 -5.82
N SER A 123 -2.37 4.95 -5.69
CA SER A 123 -1.60 5.82 -4.80
C SER A 123 -1.80 5.53 -3.31
N THR A 124 -2.81 4.73 -2.94
CA THR A 124 -3.07 4.37 -1.53
C THR A 124 -2.34 3.11 -1.07
N ARG A 125 -1.54 2.48 -1.95
CA ARG A 125 -0.89 1.21 -1.63
C ARG A 125 0.39 1.40 -0.83
N SER A 126 0.54 0.59 0.21
CA SER A 126 1.85 0.26 0.79
C SER A 126 2.40 -1.07 0.25
N MET A 127 1.52 -1.94 -0.25
CA MET A 127 1.85 -3.23 -0.84
C MET A 127 0.90 -3.54 -1.99
N ARG A 128 1.31 -4.41 -2.91
CA ARG A 128 0.49 -4.90 -4.02
C ARG A 128 0.62 -6.41 -4.20
N PRO A 129 -0.39 -7.10 -4.76
CA PRO A 129 -0.31 -8.53 -5.00
C PRO A 129 0.57 -8.84 -6.23
N VAL A 130 1.47 -9.80 -6.08
CA VAL A 130 2.20 -10.48 -7.16
C VAL A 130 1.60 -11.87 -7.34
N ILE A 131 1.32 -12.28 -8.58
CA ILE A 131 0.49 -13.45 -8.90
C ILE A 131 1.32 -14.54 -9.58
N ASN A 132 1.39 -15.71 -8.98
CA ASN A 132 1.94 -16.89 -9.63
C ASN A 132 0.86 -17.59 -10.48
N PHE A 133 0.85 -17.25 -11.76
CA PHE A 133 -0.10 -17.79 -12.74
C PHE A 133 0.04 -19.30 -12.96
N ASP A 134 1.22 -19.89 -12.78
CA ASP A 134 1.46 -21.33 -12.98
C ASP A 134 0.86 -22.20 -11.85
N THR A 135 0.72 -21.63 -10.66
CA THR A 135 0.13 -22.33 -9.49
C THR A 135 -1.37 -22.06 -9.33
N CYS A 136 -1.93 -21.12 -10.10
CA CYS A 136 -3.32 -20.72 -9.99
C CYS A 136 -4.27 -21.85 -10.41
N ILE A 137 -5.11 -22.30 -9.48
CA ILE A 137 -6.13 -23.35 -9.72
C ILE A 137 -7.48 -22.81 -10.22
N LYS A 138 -7.56 -21.52 -10.58
CA LYS A 138 -8.76 -20.86 -11.15
C LYS A 138 -10.00 -20.94 -10.25
N CYS A 139 -9.82 -20.86 -8.93
CA CYS A 139 -10.90 -21.02 -7.95
C CYS A 139 -11.85 -19.80 -7.78
N THR A 140 -11.60 -18.68 -8.48
CA THR A 140 -12.42 -17.44 -8.44
C THR A 140 -12.44 -16.68 -7.09
N LEU A 141 -11.84 -17.20 -6.02
CA LEU A 141 -11.93 -16.59 -4.69
C LEU A 141 -11.33 -15.17 -4.63
N CYS A 142 -10.15 -14.96 -5.23
CA CYS A 142 -9.51 -13.63 -5.27
C CYS A 142 -10.36 -12.59 -6.01
N TRP A 143 -11.04 -13.00 -7.09
CA TRP A 143 -11.94 -12.14 -7.86
C TRP A 143 -13.22 -11.81 -7.08
N LEU A 144 -13.86 -12.82 -6.48
CA LEU A 144 -15.13 -12.66 -5.76
C LEU A 144 -14.98 -11.82 -4.48
N GLN A 145 -13.86 -11.97 -3.77
CA GLN A 145 -13.61 -11.30 -2.49
C GLN A 145 -12.91 -9.94 -2.66
N CYS A 146 -12.54 -9.55 -3.88
CA CYS A 146 -11.91 -8.25 -4.10
C CYS A 146 -12.93 -7.12 -3.89
N PRO A 147 -12.76 -6.26 -2.87
CA PRO A 147 -13.72 -5.18 -2.60
C PRO A 147 -13.72 -4.10 -3.70
N ASP A 148 -12.63 -4.01 -4.47
CA ASP A 148 -12.42 -3.00 -5.51
C ASP A 148 -12.59 -3.55 -6.93
N THR A 149 -13.00 -4.81 -7.07
CA THR A 149 -13.14 -5.50 -8.36
C THR A 149 -11.95 -5.28 -9.29
N CYS A 150 -10.72 -5.33 -8.74
CA CYS A 150 -9.50 -5.03 -9.48
C CYS A 150 -9.04 -6.17 -10.39
N PHE A 151 -9.54 -7.39 -10.20
CA PHE A 151 -9.18 -8.53 -11.04
C PHE A 151 -9.99 -8.56 -12.35
N ASP A 152 -9.29 -8.66 -13.46
CA ASP A 152 -9.82 -9.03 -14.76
C ASP A 152 -9.72 -10.55 -14.93
N VAL A 153 -10.80 -11.18 -15.37
CA VAL A 153 -10.80 -12.60 -15.75
C VAL A 153 -10.26 -12.68 -17.16
N THR A 154 -9.11 -13.32 -17.34
CA THR A 154 -8.44 -13.46 -18.63
C THR A 154 -9.21 -14.45 -19.52
N SER A 155 -8.89 -14.50 -20.82
CA SER A 155 -9.53 -15.45 -21.75
C SER A 155 -9.27 -16.91 -21.38
N ASP A 156 -8.10 -17.21 -20.80
CA ASP A 156 -7.77 -18.54 -20.29
C ASP A 156 -8.30 -18.82 -18.87
N GLY A 157 -9.08 -17.90 -18.28
CA GLY A 157 -9.73 -18.07 -16.98
C GLY A 157 -8.81 -17.88 -15.77
N LEU A 158 -7.64 -17.26 -15.96
CA LEU A 158 -6.81 -16.73 -14.88
C LEU A 158 -7.33 -15.35 -14.44
N TYR A 159 -6.69 -14.77 -13.43
CA TYR A 159 -7.09 -13.48 -12.86
C TYR A 159 -5.91 -12.51 -12.90
N ASP A 160 -5.96 -11.52 -13.78
CA ASP A 160 -4.97 -10.45 -13.87
C ASP A 160 -5.42 -9.27 -13.01
N ALA A 161 -4.59 -8.82 -12.09
CA ALA A 161 -4.94 -7.71 -11.22
C ALA A 161 -4.60 -6.37 -11.89
N ASN A 162 -5.62 -5.54 -12.12
CA ASN A 162 -5.46 -4.17 -12.60
C ASN A 162 -4.80 -3.32 -11.50
N MET A 163 -3.51 -3.04 -11.68
CA MET A 163 -2.70 -2.30 -10.72
C MET A 163 -3.04 -0.81 -10.66
N GLU A 164 -3.90 -0.25 -11.52
CA GLU A 164 -4.37 1.13 -11.32
C GLU A 164 -5.54 1.21 -10.33
N SER A 165 -6.30 0.13 -10.23
CA SER A 165 -7.54 0.04 -9.43
C SER A 165 -7.32 -0.66 -8.09
N CYS A 166 -6.26 -1.46 -7.97
CA CYS A 166 -5.89 -2.15 -6.74
C CYS A 166 -5.51 -1.15 -5.63
N CYS A 167 -6.17 -1.24 -4.47
CA CYS A 167 -5.84 -0.45 -3.28
C CYS A 167 -4.85 -1.13 -2.33
N GLY A 168 -4.41 -2.37 -2.63
CA GLY A 168 -3.40 -3.07 -1.83
C GLY A 168 -3.92 -3.68 -0.52
N CYS A 169 -5.22 -4.00 -0.42
CA CYS A 169 -5.84 -4.48 0.81
C CYS A 169 -5.38 -5.87 1.29
N GLY A 170 -4.79 -6.70 0.44
CA GLY A 170 -4.29 -8.04 0.79
C GLY A 170 -5.36 -9.12 0.96
N VAL A 171 -6.64 -8.84 0.71
CA VAL A 171 -7.72 -9.84 0.81
C VAL A 171 -7.48 -11.02 -0.14
N CYS A 172 -6.98 -10.76 -1.35
CA CYS A 172 -6.72 -11.78 -2.36
C CYS A 172 -5.67 -12.81 -1.93
N GLU A 173 -4.59 -12.39 -1.26
CA GLU A 173 -3.60 -13.28 -0.64
C GLU A 173 -4.25 -14.12 0.46
N ALA A 174 -4.99 -13.48 1.37
CA ALA A 174 -5.59 -14.14 2.53
C ALA A 174 -6.63 -15.21 2.18
N VAL A 175 -7.38 -15.03 1.08
CA VAL A 175 -8.41 -15.99 0.64
C VAL A 175 -7.90 -17.04 -0.34
N CYS A 176 -6.68 -16.87 -0.86
CA CYS A 176 -6.14 -17.82 -1.82
C CYS A 176 -5.82 -19.16 -1.13
N PRO A 177 -6.39 -20.29 -1.60
CA PRO A 177 -6.15 -21.60 -0.98
C PRO A 177 -4.80 -22.21 -1.38
N VAL A 178 -4.13 -21.65 -2.39
CA VAL A 178 -2.83 -22.13 -2.88
C VAL A 178 -1.73 -21.29 -2.23
N PRO A 179 -0.80 -21.90 -1.48
CA PRO A 179 0.33 -21.18 -0.88
C PRO A 179 1.13 -20.42 -1.94
N ASP A 180 1.52 -19.18 -1.62
CA ASP A 180 2.33 -18.30 -2.46
C ASP A 180 1.79 -18.03 -3.88
N CYS A 181 0.53 -18.39 -4.18
CA CYS A 181 -0.08 -18.11 -5.48
C CYS A 181 -0.38 -16.62 -5.66
N VAL A 182 -0.75 -15.95 -4.57
CA VAL A 182 -0.87 -14.48 -4.51
C VAL A 182 -0.08 -14.05 -3.29
N THR A 183 0.95 -13.23 -3.50
CA THR A 183 1.82 -12.74 -2.43
C THR A 183 1.82 -11.22 -2.43
N MET A 184 1.58 -10.58 -1.29
CA MET A 184 1.65 -9.13 -1.15
C MET A 184 3.10 -8.68 -1.01
N VAL A 185 3.57 -7.85 -1.94
CA VAL A 185 4.94 -7.31 -1.99
C VAL A 185 4.92 -5.80 -1.80
N SER A 186 5.94 -5.24 -1.13
CA SER A 186 6.09 -3.80 -0.91
C SER A 186 5.97 -2.98 -2.20
N GLU A 187 5.17 -1.91 -2.16
CA GLU A 187 4.94 -1.02 -3.30
C GLU A 187 6.24 -0.37 -3.82
N THR A 188 7.24 -0.21 -2.95
CA THR A 188 8.54 0.39 -3.27
C THR A 188 9.38 -0.40 -4.28
N GLU A 189 9.06 -1.67 -4.50
CA GLU A 189 9.76 -2.54 -5.44
C GLU A 189 9.32 -2.31 -6.90
N PHE A 190 8.35 -1.41 -7.13
CA PHE A 190 7.70 -1.23 -8.43
C PHE A 190 7.75 0.22 -8.90
N THR A 191 7.92 0.40 -10.20
CA THR A 191 7.95 1.72 -10.86
C THR A 191 6.75 1.97 -11.78
N GLY A 192 5.86 0.98 -11.95
CA GLY A 192 4.73 1.05 -12.89
C GLY A 192 3.52 0.24 -12.42
N ASN A 193 2.45 0.27 -13.21
CA ASN A 193 1.18 -0.44 -12.96
C ASN A 193 0.79 -1.38 -14.11
N ASP A 194 1.80 -1.87 -14.84
CA ASP A 194 1.60 -2.73 -16.00
C ASP A 194 0.98 -4.09 -15.62
N SER A 195 0.33 -4.74 -16.59
CA SER A 195 -0.28 -6.05 -16.41
C SER A 195 0.78 -7.11 -16.12
N GLN A 196 0.58 -7.86 -15.04
CA GLN A 196 1.45 -8.99 -14.71
C GLN A 196 1.19 -10.17 -15.63
N TRP A 197 -0.06 -10.37 -16.06
CA TRP A 197 -0.41 -11.42 -17.01
C TRP A 197 0.24 -11.19 -18.39
N ASP A 198 0.36 -9.93 -18.84
CA ASP A 198 1.12 -9.63 -20.07
C ASP A 198 2.59 -10.00 -19.96
N ALA A 199 3.23 -9.60 -18.86
CA ALA A 199 4.62 -9.92 -18.60
C ALA A 199 4.84 -11.44 -18.57
N TRP A 200 3.97 -12.18 -17.88
CA TRP A 200 4.03 -13.65 -17.82
C TRP A 200 3.76 -14.31 -19.17
N THR A 201 2.79 -13.82 -19.93
CA THR A 201 2.46 -14.40 -21.25
C THR A 201 3.58 -14.14 -22.28
N ALA A 202 4.26 -13.00 -22.18
CA ALA A 202 5.38 -12.66 -23.06
C ALA A 202 6.64 -13.47 -22.75
N ASP A 203 6.99 -13.63 -21.46
CA ASP A 203 8.15 -14.39 -21.01
C ASP A 203 7.87 -15.05 -19.64
N LYS A 204 7.42 -16.30 -19.67
CA LYS A 204 7.08 -17.06 -18.46
C LYS A 204 8.29 -17.27 -17.55
N ASP A 205 9.43 -17.64 -18.12
CA ASP A 205 10.63 -17.96 -17.35
C ASP A 205 11.20 -16.70 -16.70
N GLY A 206 11.23 -15.59 -17.46
CA GLY A 206 11.64 -14.28 -16.96
C GLY A 206 10.71 -13.78 -15.85
N TYR A 207 9.40 -13.83 -16.06
CA TYR A 207 8.41 -13.45 -15.06
C TYR A 207 8.54 -14.28 -13.78
N ASN A 208 8.63 -15.61 -13.90
CA ASN A 208 8.73 -16.50 -12.75
C ASN A 208 10.00 -16.24 -11.93
N LYS A 209 11.13 -15.98 -12.60
CA LYS A 209 12.37 -15.60 -11.93
C LYS A 209 12.22 -14.26 -11.20
N TRP A 210 11.65 -13.26 -11.86
CA TRP A 210 11.38 -11.94 -11.28
C TRP A 210 10.47 -12.03 -10.05
N MET A 211 9.34 -12.74 -10.19
CA MET A 211 8.38 -12.97 -9.11
C MET A 211 9.03 -13.70 -7.95
N THR A 212 9.80 -14.76 -8.21
CA THR A 212 10.45 -15.55 -7.15
C THR A 212 11.38 -14.69 -6.30
N VAL A 213 12.20 -13.83 -6.94
CA VAL A 213 13.07 -12.89 -6.22
C VAL A 213 12.27 -11.97 -5.29
N LEU A 214 11.14 -11.43 -5.77
CA LEU A 214 10.29 -10.56 -4.95
C LEU A 214 9.62 -11.31 -3.79
N VAL A 215 9.10 -12.50 -4.05
CA VAL A 215 8.43 -13.33 -3.04
C VAL A 215 9.41 -13.81 -1.97
N GLU A 216 10.63 -14.21 -2.36
CA GLU A 216 11.68 -14.62 -1.42
C GLU A 216 12.15 -13.42 -0.58
N LYS A 217 12.42 -12.27 -1.19
CA LYS A 217 12.75 -11.04 -0.47
C LYS A 217 11.66 -10.67 0.55
N GLN A 218 10.39 -10.79 0.17
CA GLN A 218 9.27 -10.50 1.04
C GLN A 218 9.14 -11.47 2.22
N LYS A 219 9.65 -12.71 2.11
CA LYS A 219 9.70 -13.67 3.22
C LYS A 219 10.78 -13.31 4.25
N ASP A 220 11.88 -12.72 3.79
CA ASP A 220 12.97 -12.26 4.64
C ASP A 220 12.68 -10.90 5.31
N GLU A 221 11.86 -10.07 4.67
CA GLU A 221 11.39 -8.82 5.23
C GLU A 221 10.24 -9.07 6.22
N THR A 222 10.45 -8.70 7.49
CA THR A 222 9.35 -8.63 8.46
C THR A 222 8.30 -7.68 7.92
N ARG A 223 7.18 -8.24 7.41
CA ARG A 223 6.07 -7.51 6.78
C ARG A 223 5.77 -6.24 7.57
N THR A 224 6.17 -5.08 7.05
CA THR A 224 6.10 -3.83 7.80
C THR A 224 4.66 -3.38 7.98
N HIS A 225 3.71 -3.83 7.16
CA HIS A 225 2.29 -3.48 7.34
C HIS A 225 1.27 -4.63 7.24
N GLY A 226 0.41 -4.74 8.26
CA GLY A 226 -1.01 -5.10 8.06
C GLY A 226 -1.57 -6.36 8.73
N PHE A 227 -0.77 -7.23 9.35
CA PHE A 227 -1.28 -8.44 10.04
C PHE A 227 -0.44 -8.85 11.27
N HIS A 228 0.10 -7.88 12.00
CA HIS A 228 0.69 -8.17 13.32
C HIS A 228 -0.43 -8.18 14.37
N HIS A 229 -0.47 -9.27 15.14
CA HIS A 229 -1.47 -9.50 16.17
C HIS A 229 -1.37 -8.45 17.29
N VAL A 230 -2.45 -8.33 18.07
CA VAL A 230 -2.50 -7.40 19.20
C VAL A 230 -1.48 -7.83 20.27
N GLY A 231 -0.45 -7.02 20.51
CA GLY A 231 0.58 -7.29 21.54
C GLY A 231 2.01 -6.99 21.09
N ALA A 232 2.25 -7.05 19.78
CA ALA A 232 3.60 -7.03 19.19
C ALA A 232 4.53 -5.91 19.69
N TYR A 233 4.03 -4.68 19.92
CA TYR A 233 4.89 -3.59 20.39
C TYR A 233 5.37 -3.77 21.84
N ALA A 234 4.55 -4.38 22.70
CA ALA A 234 4.99 -4.75 24.04
C ALA A 234 6.02 -5.89 23.97
N ASP A 235 5.85 -6.81 23.02
CA ASP A 235 6.78 -7.90 22.77
C ASP A 235 8.13 -7.37 22.23
N ASP A 236 8.10 -6.40 21.31
CA ASP A 236 9.29 -5.73 20.76
C ASP A 236 10.04 -4.94 21.83
N ILE A 237 9.33 -4.23 22.72
CA ILE A 237 9.94 -3.54 23.87
C ILE A 237 10.62 -4.56 24.79
N SER A 238 9.94 -5.66 25.13
CA SER A 238 10.49 -6.70 25.99
C SER A 238 11.74 -7.35 25.37
N ALA A 239 11.69 -7.68 24.07
CA ALA A 239 12.82 -8.30 23.37
C ALA A 239 14.06 -7.40 23.30
N MET A 240 13.89 -6.09 23.36
CA MET A 240 14.98 -5.11 23.37
C MET A 240 15.52 -4.81 24.78
N GLU A 241 14.73 -5.00 25.83
CA GLU A 241 15.20 -4.90 27.22
C GLU A 241 16.07 -6.10 27.63
N ASP A 242 15.88 -7.24 26.95
CA ASP A 242 16.64 -8.47 27.15
C ASP A 242 17.94 -8.56 26.30
N ALA A 243 18.24 -7.57 25.46
CA ALA A 243 19.40 -7.51 24.55
C ALA A 243 20.45 -6.48 24.99
#